data_AF-F9UKA4-F1
#
_entry.id   AF-F9UKA4-F1
#
_cell.length_a   1.000
_cell.length_b   1.000
_cell.length_c   1.000
_cell.angle_alpha   90.00
_cell.angle_beta   90.00
_cell.angle_gamma   90.00
#
_symmetry.space_group_name_H-M   'P 1'
#
loop_
_entity.id
_entity.type
_entity.pdbx_description
1 polymer ?
#
loop_
_entity_poly.entity_id
_entity_poly.type
_entity_poly.pdbx_seq_one_letter_code
_entity_poly.pdbx_strand_id
1 'polypeptide(L)' 'MTKDINDIEVVEYYIQLFEKYQNFLTQTQKQAFQLYFHENLSYQEIANITATTRSAAYDSVKKALTNLEKIAKKFEKI' A
#
# COMPACT_ATOMS: atom_id res chain seq x y z
N MET A 1 -11.03 -3.26 11.28
CA MET A 1 -11.39 -4.32 10.32
C MET A 1 -10.24 -4.46 9.35
N THR A 2 -9.56 -5.61 9.34
CA THR A 2 -8.65 -5.99 8.25
C THR A 2 -9.52 -6.25 7.03
N LYS A 3 -9.71 -5.22 6.18
CA LYS A 3 -10.31 -5.40 4.86
C LYS A 3 -9.52 -6.48 4.12
N ASP A 4 -10.21 -7.49 3.59
CA ASP A 4 -9.55 -8.56 2.84
C ASP A 4 -9.06 -7.97 1.52
N ILE A 5 -7.76 -8.05 1.26
CA ILE A 5 -7.15 -7.52 0.04
C ILE A 5 -7.56 -8.34 -1.19
N ASN A 6 -8.09 -9.56 -0.99
CA ASN A 6 -8.65 -10.35 -2.08
C ASN A 6 -10.02 -9.83 -2.57
N ASP A 7 -10.62 -8.87 -1.87
CA ASP A 7 -11.84 -8.21 -2.29
C ASP A 7 -11.51 -7.09 -3.29
N ILE A 8 -12.11 -7.15 -4.47
CA ILE A 8 -11.90 -6.18 -5.55
C ILE A 8 -12.25 -4.76 -5.10
N GLU A 9 -13.28 -4.58 -4.27
CA GLU A 9 -13.69 -3.27 -3.77
C GLU A 9 -12.60 -2.66 -2.87
N VAL A 10 -11.88 -3.51 -2.13
CA VAL A 10 -10.79 -3.09 -1.25
C VAL A 10 -9.58 -2.67 -2.07
N VAL A 11 -9.25 -3.43 -3.13
CA VAL A 11 -8.17 -3.10 -4.06
C VAL A 11 -8.43 -1.77 -4.74
N GLU A 12 -9.62 -1.60 -5.33
CA GLU A 12 -10.01 -0.35 -5.99
C GLU A 12 -9.96 0.85 -5.04
N TYR A 13 -10.47 0.69 -3.82
CA TYR A 13 -10.41 1.73 -2.79
C TYR A 13 -8.98 2.19 -2.52
N TYR A 14 -8.05 1.26 -2.33
CA TYR A 14 -6.66 1.62 -2.04
C TYR A 14 -5.92 2.21 -3.24
N ILE A 15 -6.22 1.74 -4.46
CA ILE A 15 -5.68 2.34 -5.69
C ILE A 15 -6.14 3.80 -5.81
N GLN A 16 -7.44 4.08 -5.60
CA GLN A 16 -7.96 5.46 -5.63
C GLN A 16 -7.32 6.36 -4.58
N LEU A 17 -7.14 5.86 -3.36
CA LEU A 17 -6.42 6.61 -2.32
C LEU A 17 -4.96 6.86 -2.73
N PHE A 18 -4.29 5.86 -3.30
CA PHE A 18 -2.91 5.99 -3.76
C PHE A 18 -2.78 7.04 -4.86
N GLU A 19 -3.65 7.05 -5.87
CA GLU A 19 -3.65 8.06 -6.92
C GLU A 19 -3.74 9.49 -6.37
N LYS A 20 -4.64 9.72 -5.40
CA LYS A 20 -4.79 11.02 -4.72
C LYS A 20 -3.61 11.39 -3.83
N TYR A 21 -3.10 10.44 -3.04
CA TYR A 21 -2.29 10.73 -1.86
C TYR A 21 -0.87 10.15 -1.89
N GLN A 22 -0.46 9.47 -2.96
CA GLN A 22 0.88 8.88 -3.08
C GLN A 22 2.01 9.87 -2.82
N ASN A 23 1.84 11.16 -3.13
CA ASN A 23 2.87 12.17 -2.92
C ASN A 23 3.24 12.41 -1.45
N PHE A 24 2.39 11.98 -0.51
CA PHE A 24 2.66 12.04 0.93
C PHE A 24 3.36 10.79 1.49
N LEU A 25 3.50 9.74 0.68
CA LEU A 25 4.20 8.51 1.06
C LEU A 25 5.71 8.66 0.85
N THR A 26 6.50 7.91 1.63
CA THR A 26 7.93 7.79 1.35
C THR A 26 8.17 6.97 0.09
N GLN A 27 9.33 7.09 -0.56
CA GLN A 27 9.63 6.31 -1.76
C GLN A 27 9.52 4.80 -1.53
N THR A 28 9.96 4.29 -0.37
CA THR A 28 9.81 2.88 0.00
C THR A 28 8.34 2.45 0.10
N GLN A 29 7.48 3.29 0.67
CA GLN A 29 6.04 3.03 0.76
C GLN A 29 5.38 3.04 -0.61
N LYS A 30 5.72 4.01 -1.48
CA LYS A 30 5.21 4.09 -2.86
C LYS A 30 5.59 2.87 -3.66
N GLN A 31 6.88 2.51 -3.65
CA GLN A 31 7.40 1.36 -4.39
C GLN A 31 6.75 0.06 -3.90
N ALA A 32 6.67 -0.16 -2.59
CA ALA A 32 6.03 -1.35 -2.03
C ALA A 32 4.54 -1.42 -2.41
N PHE A 33 3.83 -0.29 -2.39
CA PHE A 33 2.44 -0.23 -2.83
C PHE A 33 2.29 -0.62 -4.31
N GLN A 34 3.07 0.00 -5.20
CA GLN A 34 3.02 -0.27 -6.65
C GLN A 34 3.32 -1.73 -6.97
N LEU A 35 4.40 -2.28 -6.38
CA LEU A 35 4.76 -3.69 -6.59
C LEU A 35 3.65 -4.64 -6.11
N TYR A 36 2.96 -4.30 -5.03
CA TYR A 36 1.91 -5.15 -4.49
C TYR A 36 0.58 -5.03 -5.24
N PHE A 37 0.09 -3.80 -5.47
CA PHE A 37 -1.24 -3.56 -6.05
C PHE A 37 -1.25 -3.49 -7.57
N HIS A 38 -0.20 -2.98 -8.21
CA HIS A 38 -0.16 -2.83 -9.68
C HIS A 38 0.52 -4.00 -10.36
N GLU A 39 1.61 -4.50 -9.76
CA GLU A 39 2.38 -5.62 -10.32
C GLU A 39 1.95 -6.99 -9.74
N ASN A 40 0.98 -7.01 -8.82
CA ASN A 40 0.44 -8.21 -8.18
C ASN A 40 1.52 -9.14 -7.56
N LEU A 41 2.59 -8.55 -7.01
CA LEU A 41 3.68 -9.32 -6.41
C LEU A 41 3.41 -9.66 -4.95
N SER A 42 3.81 -10.85 -4.54
CA SER A 42 3.80 -11.26 -3.13
C SER A 42 4.84 -10.49 -2.30
N TYR A 43 4.67 -10.46 -0.97
CA TYR A 43 5.67 -9.86 -0.08
C TYR A 43 7.07 -10.48 -0.20
N GLN A 44 7.17 -11.74 -0.60
CA GLN A 44 8.47 -12.38 -0.82
C GLN A 44 9.13 -11.89 -2.11
N GLU A 45 8.36 -11.74 -3.20
CA GLU A 45 8.86 -11.18 -4.45
C GLU A 45 9.28 -9.72 -4.28
N ILE A 46 8.49 -8.94 -3.55
CA ILE A 46 8.84 -7.55 -3.18
C ILE A 46 10.14 -7.53 -2.38
N ALA A 47 10.28 -8.40 -1.39
CA ALA A 47 11.50 -8.49 -0.57
C ALA A 47 12.74 -8.81 -1.43
N ASN A 48 12.59 -9.72 -2.39
CA ASN A 48 13.67 -10.07 -3.32
C ASN A 48 14.05 -8.87 -4.21
N ILE A 49 13.08 -8.17 -4.79
CA ILE A 49 13.31 -7.00 -5.67
C ILE A 49 13.91 -5.82 -4.91
N THR A 50 13.46 -5.59 -3.68
CA THR A 50 13.89 -4.45 -2.85
C THR A 50 15.13 -4.75 -2.01
N ALA A 51 15.69 -5.97 -2.09
CA ALA A 51 16.76 -6.46 -1.24
C ALA A 51 16.46 -6.25 0.27
N THR A 52 15.24 -6.55 0.67
CA THR A 52 14.76 -6.46 2.06
C THR A 52 14.27 -7.81 2.58
N THR A 53 13.80 -7.87 3.82
CA THR A 53 13.14 -9.07 4.35
C THR A 53 11.66 -9.09 3.96
N ARG A 54 11.05 -10.28 3.91
CA ARG A 54 9.60 -10.43 3.73
C ARG A 54 8.79 -9.64 4.77
N SER A 55 9.28 -9.54 6.01
CA SER A 55 8.66 -8.73 7.05
C SER A 55 8.75 -7.23 6.77
N ALA A 56 9.90 -6.74 6.28
CA ALA A 56 10.07 -5.34 5.90
C ALA A 56 9.20 -4.97 4.68
N ALA A 57 9.05 -5.87 3.71
CA ALA A 57 8.13 -5.70 2.58
C ALA A 57 6.67 -5.61 3.05
N TYR A 58 6.22 -6.54 3.91
CA TYR A 58 4.90 -6.49 4.54
C TYR A 58 4.66 -5.16 5.29
N ASP A 59 5.62 -4.76 6.12
CA ASP A 59 5.52 -3.51 6.89
C ASP A 59 5.45 -2.27 5.99
N SER A 60 6.18 -2.29 4.87
CA SER A 60 6.18 -1.17 3.91
C SER A 60 4.82 -1.01 3.24
N VAL A 61 4.21 -2.11 2.79
CA VAL A 61 2.83 -2.10 2.24
C VAL A 61 1.85 -1.67 3.32
N LYS A 62 1.89 -2.26 4.52
CA LYS A 62 1.00 -1.93 5.63
C LYS A 62 1.08 -0.45 6.04
N LYS A 63 2.29 0.11 6.08
CA LYS A 63 2.50 1.55 6.38
C LYS A 63 1.97 2.44 5.26
N ALA A 64 2.10 2.05 4.00
CA ALA A 64 1.51 2.78 2.88
C ALA A 64 -0.03 2.86 3.05
N LEU A 65 -0.70 1.72 3.25
CA LEU A 65 -2.15 1.65 3.46
C LEU A 65 -2.61 2.49 4.65
N THR A 66 -1.94 2.33 5.79
CA THR A 66 -2.26 3.08 7.02
C THR A 66 -2.11 4.59 6.81
N ASN A 67 -1.08 5.03 6.08
CA ASN A 67 -0.86 6.44 5.82
C ASN A 67 -1.91 7.00 4.85
N LEU A 68 -2.25 6.26 3.79
CA LEU A 68 -3.31 6.63 2.85
C LEU A 68 -4.65 6.82 3.58
N GLU A 69 -5.06 5.88 4.44
CA GLU A 69 -6.29 6.00 5.22
C GLU A 69 -6.26 7.18 6.19
N LYS A 70 -5.12 7.43 6.86
CA LYS A 70 -4.96 8.59 7.76
C LYS A 70 -5.12 9.91 7.01
N ILE A 71 -4.55 10.00 5.81
CA ILE A 71 -4.66 11.19 4.96
C ILE A 71 -6.11 11.35 4.51
N ALA A 72 -6.74 10.29 3.99
CA ALA A 72 -8.14 10.31 3.56
C ALA A 72 -9.08 10.80 4.69
N LYS A 73 -8.94 10.24 5.90
CA LYS A 73 -9.70 10.69 7.08
C LYS A 73 -9.52 12.17 7.39
N LYS A 74 -8.30 12.68 7.22
CA LYS A 74 -7.97 14.09 7.48
C LYS A 74 -8.60 15.03 6.44
N PHE A 75 -8.62 14.65 5.17
CA PHE A 75 -9.05 15.53 4.08
C PHE A 75 -10.52 15.35 3.68
N GLU A 76 -11.09 14.16 3.85
CA GLU A 76 -12.42 13.82 3.34
C GLU A 76 -13.47 13.59 4.44
N LYS A 77 -13.10 13.72 5.73
CA LYS A 77 -14.00 13.50 6.89
C LYS A 77 -14.82 12.19 6.77
N ILE A 78 -14.17 11.12 6.32
CA ILE A 78 -14.74 9.77 6.20
C ILE A 78 -14.66 9.02 7.53
#